data_AF-A0AAX6GEW2-F1
#
_entry.id   AF-A0AAX6GEW2-F1
#
_cell.length_a   1.000
_cell.length_b   1.000
_cell.length_c   1.000
_cell.angle_alpha   90.00
_cell.angle_beta   90.00
_cell.angle_gamma   90.00
#
_symmetry.space_group_name_H-M   'P 1'
#
loop_
_entity.id
_entity.type
_entity.pdbx_description
1 polymer ?
#
loop_
_entity_poly.entity_id
_entity_poly.type
_entity_poly.pdbx_seq_one_letter_code
_entity_poly.pdbx_strand_id
1 'polypeptide(L)'
;MKLMQVKEPVDIFMSHDWPLGITEYGNWEKLVRRKPFFKEEVEKRTLGSKPAAELLHELKPAYWFSAHLHCKFSAMIQHGDDGPLTKFLALDKCLRGRRFLQIVEIESDPGPYEIQYDEEWLAITRNFNNIFPLTRRSMYMSTVQLDNQENRQWVKNKLDARGTKPFEFARTVPSYDPSQPCPNRAHYGHCRNPQTVSLLQFLELPYLLDTVAEANTAMQSIKFNSADFDSRSADEGADVDDIDELEELAEDGTDDD
;
A
#
# COMPACT_ATOMS: atom_id res chain seq x y z
N MET A 1 2.02 10.16 4.01
CA MET A 1 2.98 10.88 4.89
C MET A 1 4.40 10.32 4.77
N LYS A 2 4.68 9.07 5.16
CA LYS A 2 6.06 8.51 5.08
C LYS A 2 6.65 8.54 3.67
N LEU A 3 5.90 8.06 2.67
CA LEU A 3 6.37 8.01 1.28
C LEU A 3 6.68 9.39 0.68
N MET A 4 6.04 10.46 1.15
CA MET A 4 6.34 11.84 0.71
C MET A 4 7.70 12.35 1.19
N GLN A 5 8.34 11.64 2.12
CA GLN A 5 9.66 12.00 2.65
C GLN A 5 10.81 11.43 1.83
N VAL A 6 10.54 10.48 0.92
CA VAL A 6 11.55 9.94 0.00
C VAL A 6 12.07 11.06 -0.88
N LYS A 7 13.39 11.18 -0.97
CA LYS A 7 14.09 12.18 -1.79
C LYS A 7 14.96 11.55 -2.85
N GLU A 8 15.35 10.29 -2.67
CA GLU A 8 16.11 9.59 -3.69
C GLU A 8 15.22 9.22 -4.88
N PRO A 9 15.80 9.14 -6.09
CA PRO A 9 15.05 8.74 -7.27
C PRO A 9 14.40 7.36 -7.09
N VAL A 10 13.14 7.24 -7.53
CA VAL A 10 12.39 5.98 -7.50
C VAL A 10 12.21 5.47 -8.92
N ASP A 11 12.68 4.26 -9.22
CA ASP A 11 12.50 3.69 -10.57
C ASP A 11 11.08 3.16 -10.78
N ILE A 12 10.56 2.43 -9.79
CA ILE A 12 9.27 1.73 -9.88
C ILE A 12 8.44 2.05 -8.64
N PHE A 13 7.24 2.56 -8.87
CA PHE A 13 6.22 2.71 -7.84
C PHE A 13 5.05 1.76 -8.12
N MET A 14 4.52 1.15 -7.06
CA MET A 14 3.35 0.28 -7.14
C MET A 14 2.26 0.76 -6.20
N SER A 15 1.05 0.91 -6.71
CA SER A 15 -0.16 1.18 -5.92
C SER A 15 -1.25 0.18 -6.28
N HIS A 16 -2.23 -0.03 -5.41
CA HIS A 16 -3.42 -0.79 -5.80
C HIS A 16 -4.33 0.08 -6.68
N ASP A 17 -4.75 1.22 -6.14
CA ASP A 17 -5.64 2.16 -6.82
C ASP A 17 -4.85 3.04 -7.80
N TRP A 18 -5.54 3.55 -8.81
CA TRP A 18 -4.95 4.42 -9.82
C TRP A 18 -4.73 5.83 -9.24
N PRO A 19 -3.68 6.55 -9.65
CA PRO A 19 -3.58 7.98 -9.36
C PRO A 19 -4.79 8.74 -9.93
N LEU A 20 -5.38 9.63 -9.12
CA LEU A 20 -6.49 10.48 -9.55
C LEU A 20 -6.12 11.29 -10.80
N GLY A 21 -6.95 11.20 -11.84
CA GLY A 21 -6.73 11.93 -13.11
C GLY A 21 -5.70 11.30 -14.05
N ILE A 22 -5.20 10.10 -13.76
CA ILE A 22 -4.25 9.39 -14.65
C ILE A 22 -4.81 9.15 -16.06
N THR A 23 -6.14 9.11 -16.20
CA THR A 23 -6.83 8.86 -17.46
C THR A 23 -6.58 9.95 -18.51
N GLU A 24 -6.28 11.18 -18.07
CA GLU A 24 -5.97 12.32 -18.95
C GLU A 24 -4.68 12.13 -19.74
N TYR A 25 -3.80 11.26 -19.25
CA TYR A 25 -2.50 10.95 -19.85
C TYR A 25 -2.52 9.71 -20.74
N GLY A 26 -3.71 9.17 -21.02
CA GLY A 26 -3.92 7.99 -21.86
C GLY A 26 -5.18 8.11 -22.70
N ASN A 27 -5.54 7.02 -23.38
CA ASN A 27 -6.73 6.98 -24.23
C ASN A 27 -7.99 6.73 -23.37
N TRP A 28 -8.48 7.77 -22.70
CA TRP A 28 -9.66 7.70 -21.85
C TRP A 28 -10.94 7.37 -22.64
N GLU A 29 -11.04 7.78 -23.91
CA GLU A 29 -12.18 7.45 -24.78
C GLU A 29 -12.32 5.92 -24.96
N LYS A 30 -11.20 5.23 -25.19
CA LYS A 30 -11.15 3.76 -25.27
C LYS A 30 -11.50 3.10 -23.94
N LEU A 31 -11.11 3.73 -22.82
CA LEU A 31 -11.47 3.26 -21.48
C LEU A 31 -12.99 3.33 -21.28
N VAL A 32 -13.60 4.49 -21.49
CA VAL A 32 -15.05 4.69 -21.26
C VAL A 32 -15.91 3.94 -22.28
N ARG A 33 -15.41 3.71 -23.51
CA ARG A 33 -16.10 2.83 -24.46
C ARG A 33 -16.22 1.39 -23.94
N ARG A 34 -15.19 0.91 -23.23
CA ARG A 34 -15.18 -0.44 -22.63
C ARG A 34 -15.87 -0.48 -21.27
N LYS A 35 -15.80 0.62 -20.52
CA LYS A 35 -16.39 0.77 -19.19
C LYS A 35 -17.16 2.10 -19.11
N PRO A 36 -18.39 2.16 -19.65
CA PRO A 36 -19.16 3.40 -19.76
C PRO A 36 -19.43 4.08 -18.42
N PHE A 37 -19.54 3.32 -17.34
CA PHE A 37 -19.76 3.83 -15.98
C PHE A 37 -18.62 4.72 -15.47
N PHE A 38 -17.40 4.59 -16.00
CA PHE A 38 -16.30 5.50 -15.66
C PHE A 38 -16.42 6.88 -16.30
N LYS A 39 -17.32 7.09 -17.26
CA LYS A 39 -17.39 8.36 -18.01
C LYS A 39 -17.59 9.56 -17.08
N GLU A 40 -18.56 9.49 -16.19
CA GLU A 40 -18.85 10.59 -15.27
C GLU A 40 -17.68 10.85 -14.31
N GLU A 41 -17.04 9.80 -13.79
CA GLU A 41 -15.90 9.95 -12.87
C GLU A 41 -14.64 10.46 -13.56
N VAL A 42 -14.43 10.11 -14.83
CA VAL A 42 -13.34 10.65 -15.66
C VAL A 42 -13.59 12.14 -15.93
N GLU A 43 -14.80 12.51 -16.36
CA GLU A 43 -15.16 13.90 -16.67
C GLU A 43 -15.12 14.81 -15.42
N LYS A 44 -15.56 14.30 -14.26
CA LYS A 44 -15.52 15.02 -12.98
C LYS A 44 -14.18 14.92 -12.25
N ARG A 45 -13.22 14.16 -12.79
CA ARG A 45 -11.92 13.90 -12.19
C ARG A 45 -12.01 13.33 -10.77
N THR A 46 -12.89 12.34 -10.58
CA THR A 46 -13.08 11.61 -9.31
C THR A 46 -12.59 10.16 -9.36
N LEU A 47 -12.26 9.63 -10.55
CA LEU A 47 -11.75 8.27 -10.71
C LEU A 47 -10.31 8.14 -10.18
N GLY A 48 -10.14 7.41 -9.07
CA GLY A 48 -8.84 7.07 -8.51
C GLY A 48 -8.52 7.72 -7.16
N SER A 49 -7.27 7.61 -6.74
CA SER A 49 -6.77 7.98 -5.42
C SER A 49 -6.01 9.30 -5.44
N LYS A 50 -6.51 10.27 -4.67
CA LYS A 50 -5.86 11.58 -4.50
C LYS A 50 -4.46 11.45 -3.86
N PRO A 51 -4.24 10.70 -2.77
CA PRO A 51 -2.89 10.48 -2.22
C PRO A 51 -1.92 9.85 -3.22
N ALA A 52 -2.39 8.95 -4.09
CA ALA A 52 -1.57 8.37 -5.14
C ALA A 52 -1.17 9.40 -6.20
N ALA A 53 -2.08 10.32 -6.57
CA ALA A 53 -1.75 11.43 -7.47
C ALA A 53 -0.72 12.39 -6.86
N GLU A 54 -0.83 12.71 -5.56
CA GLU A 54 0.15 13.51 -4.85
C GLU A 54 1.54 12.83 -4.86
N LEU A 55 1.59 11.53 -4.59
CA LEU A 55 2.84 10.75 -4.65
C LEU A 55 3.43 10.67 -6.06
N LEU A 56 2.59 10.50 -7.09
CA LEU A 56 3.03 10.50 -8.50
C LEU A 56 3.67 11.84 -8.87
N HIS A 57 3.07 12.94 -8.44
CA HIS A 57 3.58 14.29 -8.69
C HIS A 57 4.91 14.55 -7.96
N GLU A 58 5.05 14.10 -6.71
CA GLU A 58 6.26 14.35 -5.93
C GLU A 58 7.42 13.42 -6.29
N LEU A 59 7.17 12.12 -6.41
CA LEU A 59 8.23 11.11 -6.57
C LEU A 59 8.64 10.89 -8.03
N LYS A 60 7.73 11.17 -8.98
CA LYS A 60 8.00 11.15 -10.43
C LYS A 60 8.75 9.90 -10.92
N PRO A 61 8.31 8.68 -10.55
CA PRO A 61 9.06 7.46 -10.84
C PRO A 61 9.10 7.16 -12.34
N ALA A 62 10.09 6.39 -12.80
CA ALA A 62 10.14 5.98 -14.22
C ALA A 62 8.93 5.09 -14.61
N TYR A 63 8.47 4.25 -13.68
CA TYR A 63 7.31 3.37 -13.85
C TYR A 63 6.31 3.51 -12.70
N TRP A 64 5.03 3.50 -13.02
CA TRP A 64 3.94 3.42 -12.05
C TRP A 64 2.99 2.27 -12.41
N PHE A 65 2.86 1.29 -11.52
CA PHE A 65 1.97 0.15 -11.73
C PHE A 65 0.75 0.19 -10.80
N SER A 66 -0.43 -0.06 -11.36
CA SER A 66 -1.69 -0.12 -10.60
C SER A 66 -2.57 -1.31 -10.96
N ALA A 67 -3.62 -1.53 -10.17
CA ALA A 67 -4.61 -2.59 -10.35
C ALA A 67 -6.02 -2.05 -10.05
N HIS A 68 -6.83 -2.79 -9.29
CA HIS A 68 -8.15 -2.44 -8.77
C HIS A 68 -9.28 -2.30 -9.80
N LEU A 69 -9.15 -1.46 -10.82
CA LEU A 69 -10.25 -1.10 -11.73
C LEU A 69 -10.57 -2.18 -12.78
N HIS A 70 -10.02 -3.40 -12.63
CA HIS A 70 -10.28 -4.58 -13.46
C HIS A 70 -10.31 -4.26 -14.97
N CYS A 71 -9.30 -3.55 -15.43
CA CYS A 71 -9.08 -3.28 -16.85
C CYS A 71 -7.62 -2.89 -17.10
N LYS A 72 -7.07 -3.31 -18.25
CA LYS A 72 -5.77 -2.82 -18.69
C LYS A 72 -5.87 -1.40 -19.25
N PHE A 73 -5.05 -0.50 -18.72
CA PHE A 73 -4.91 0.89 -19.17
C PHE A 73 -3.45 1.32 -19.10
N SER A 74 -3.03 2.16 -20.04
CA SER A 74 -1.65 2.65 -20.12
C SER A 74 -1.67 4.15 -20.38
N ALA A 75 -0.77 4.86 -19.73
CA ALA A 75 -0.64 6.30 -19.83
C ALA A 75 0.83 6.72 -19.74
N MET A 76 1.15 7.92 -20.24
CA MET A 76 2.49 8.51 -20.21
C MET A 76 2.41 9.91 -19.63
N ILE A 77 3.14 10.15 -18.54
CA ILE A 77 3.08 11.39 -17.77
C ILE A 77 4.42 12.10 -17.90
N GLN A 78 4.42 13.23 -18.60
CA GLN A 78 5.57 14.10 -18.76
C GLN A 78 5.58 15.13 -17.63
N HIS A 79 6.59 15.09 -16.76
CA HIS A 79 6.64 15.92 -15.54
C HIS A 79 7.21 17.32 -15.78
N GLY A 80 6.49 18.16 -16.51
CA GLY A 80 6.96 19.47 -16.98
C GLY A 80 7.73 19.38 -18.30
N ASP A 81 8.02 20.52 -18.92
CA ASP A 81 8.49 20.59 -20.32
C ASP A 81 9.74 19.75 -20.61
N ASP A 82 10.69 19.71 -19.66
CA ASP A 82 11.93 18.92 -19.75
C ASP A 82 12.08 17.90 -18.60
N GLY A 83 10.97 17.52 -17.97
CA GLY A 83 10.98 16.61 -16.82
C GLY A 83 11.15 15.12 -17.17
N PRO A 84 11.25 14.26 -16.15
CA PRO A 84 11.21 12.82 -16.35
C PRO A 84 9.84 12.37 -16.89
N LEU A 85 9.83 11.23 -17.59
CA LEU A 85 8.63 10.58 -18.08
C LEU A 85 8.26 9.40 -17.18
N THR A 86 7.06 9.40 -16.61
CA THR A 86 6.51 8.21 -15.95
C THR A 86 5.68 7.39 -16.92
N LYS A 87 5.98 6.10 -17.02
CA LYS A 87 5.18 5.11 -17.75
C LYS A 87 4.19 4.46 -16.79
N PHE A 88 2.91 4.75 -16.96
CA PHE A 88 1.84 4.15 -16.15
C PHE A 88 1.26 2.91 -16.84
N LEU A 89 1.06 1.84 -16.06
CA LEU A 89 0.35 0.65 -16.50
C LEU A 89 -0.55 0.12 -15.38
N ALA A 90 -1.83 -0.04 -15.70
CA ALA A 90 -2.76 -0.81 -14.92
C ALA A 90 -3.10 -2.13 -15.58
N LEU A 91 -3.31 -3.18 -14.78
CA LEU A 91 -3.65 -4.52 -15.26
C LEU A 91 -5.03 -4.97 -14.77
N ASP A 92 -5.59 -5.94 -15.49
CA ASP A 92 -6.89 -6.54 -15.18
C ASP A 92 -6.78 -7.61 -14.09
N LYS A 93 -7.92 -8.09 -13.60
CA LYS A 93 -8.01 -9.25 -12.69
C LYS A 93 -7.63 -10.53 -13.43
N CYS A 94 -7.00 -11.46 -12.72
CA CYS A 94 -6.59 -12.78 -13.21
C CYS A 94 -7.78 -13.70 -13.53
N LEU A 95 -8.57 -13.32 -14.53
CA LEU A 95 -9.71 -14.05 -15.05
C LEU A 95 -9.44 -14.46 -16.50
N ARG A 96 -10.13 -15.53 -16.93
CA ARG A 96 -10.00 -16.08 -18.27
C ARG A 96 -10.26 -14.99 -19.33
N GLY A 97 -9.40 -14.92 -20.34
CA GLY A 97 -9.53 -13.99 -21.47
C GLY A 97 -9.18 -12.53 -21.15
N ARG A 98 -8.73 -12.21 -19.94
CA ARG A 98 -8.40 -10.84 -19.54
C ARG A 98 -6.91 -10.52 -19.63
N ARG A 99 -6.59 -9.23 -19.74
CA ARG A 99 -5.22 -8.71 -19.88
C ARG A 99 -4.61 -8.43 -18.50
N PHE A 100 -4.39 -9.49 -17.73
CA PHE A 100 -3.95 -9.41 -16.33
C PHE A 100 -2.42 -9.53 -16.14
N LEU A 101 -1.68 -9.93 -17.18
CA LEU A 101 -0.22 -10.11 -17.11
C LEU A 101 0.47 -9.31 -18.21
N GLN A 102 1.56 -8.63 -17.84
CA GLN A 102 2.47 -7.99 -18.76
C GLN A 102 3.90 -8.18 -18.24
N ILE A 103 4.80 -8.60 -19.13
CA ILE A 103 6.23 -8.71 -18.86
C ILE A 103 6.87 -7.39 -19.31
N VAL A 104 7.71 -6.81 -18.46
CA VAL A 104 8.45 -5.58 -18.74
C VAL A 104 9.93 -5.89 -18.57
N GLU A 105 10.73 -5.48 -19.54
CA GLU A 105 12.19 -5.58 -19.48
C GLU A 105 12.75 -4.23 -19.01
N ILE A 106 13.58 -4.28 -17.96
CA ILE A 106 14.19 -3.10 -17.36
C ILE A 106 15.70 -3.34 -17.35
N GLU A 107 16.43 -2.37 -17.92
CA GLU A 107 17.89 -2.41 -17.97
C GLU A 107 18.46 -2.35 -16.55
N SER A 108 19.47 -3.18 -16.28
CA SER A 108 20.15 -3.22 -14.99
C SER A 108 21.60 -3.65 -15.17
N ASP A 109 22.44 -3.29 -14.20
CA ASP A 109 23.82 -3.74 -14.15
C ASP A 109 23.90 -5.27 -13.99
N PRO A 110 25.04 -5.90 -14.32
CA PRO A 110 25.25 -7.33 -14.12
C PRO A 110 25.04 -7.73 -12.65
N GLY A 111 24.27 -8.80 -12.43
CA GLY A 111 23.94 -9.32 -11.09
C GLY A 111 25.13 -9.91 -10.30
N PRO A 112 24.88 -10.42 -9.09
CA PRO A 112 23.59 -10.95 -8.62
C PRO A 112 22.60 -9.88 -8.14
N TYR A 113 21.30 -10.11 -8.41
CA TYR A 113 20.22 -9.28 -7.88
C TYR A 113 19.73 -9.83 -6.54
N GLU A 114 19.89 -9.05 -5.48
CA GLU A 114 19.41 -9.41 -4.14
C GLU A 114 18.43 -8.36 -3.62
N ILE A 115 17.42 -8.81 -2.87
CA ILE A 115 16.55 -7.88 -2.14
C ILE A 115 17.33 -7.33 -0.96
N GLN A 116 17.32 -6.01 -0.81
CA GLN A 116 18.03 -5.29 0.24
C GLN A 116 17.10 -4.28 0.92
N TYR A 117 17.42 -3.94 2.16
CA TYR A 117 16.81 -2.80 2.81
C TYR A 117 17.32 -1.50 2.20
N ASP A 118 16.39 -0.60 1.93
CA ASP A 118 16.68 0.77 1.53
C ASP A 118 17.03 1.63 2.76
N GLU A 119 18.17 2.34 2.69
CA GLU A 119 18.68 3.17 3.79
C GLU A 119 17.72 4.32 4.12
N GLU A 120 17.25 5.04 3.10
CA GLU A 120 16.36 6.20 3.26
C GLU A 120 15.02 5.77 3.89
N TRP A 121 14.44 4.66 3.43
CA TRP A 121 13.18 4.13 3.92
C TRP A 121 13.26 3.66 5.37
N LEU A 122 14.37 3.01 5.75
CA LEU A 122 14.59 2.64 7.15
C LEU A 122 14.73 3.87 8.04
N ALA A 123 15.43 4.91 7.57
CA ALA A 123 15.56 6.17 8.28
C ALA A 123 14.20 6.87 8.47
N ILE A 124 13.40 6.98 7.40
CA ILE A 124 12.01 7.49 7.45
C ILE A 124 11.17 6.64 8.41
N THR A 125 11.31 5.32 8.37
CA THR A 125 10.56 4.41 9.24
C THR A 125 10.87 4.66 10.71
N ARG A 126 12.15 4.78 11.06
CA ARG A 126 12.61 5.10 12.42
C ARG A 126 12.10 6.45 12.88
N ASN A 127 12.24 7.46 12.03
CA ASN A 127 11.86 8.83 12.32
C ASN A 127 10.35 8.98 12.60
N PHE A 128 9.52 8.23 11.87
CA PHE A 128 8.06 8.26 12.03
C PHE A 128 7.50 7.26 13.06
N ASN A 129 8.35 6.53 13.79
CA ASN A 129 7.85 5.51 14.71
C ASN A 129 7.07 6.11 15.89
N ASN A 130 7.58 7.19 16.49
CA ASN A 130 6.95 7.86 17.65
C ASN A 130 5.59 8.51 17.35
N ILE A 131 5.27 8.70 16.08
CA ILE A 131 4.05 9.36 15.58
C ILE A 131 3.16 8.38 14.81
N PHE A 132 3.42 7.08 14.95
CA PHE A 132 2.58 6.05 14.35
C PHE A 132 1.15 6.14 14.91
N PRO A 133 0.12 6.26 14.05
CA PRO A 133 -1.25 6.43 14.53
C PRO A 133 -1.74 5.13 15.19
N LEU A 134 -1.96 5.19 16.50
CA LEU A 134 -2.53 4.08 17.29
C LEU A 134 -4.07 4.09 17.30
N THR A 135 -4.69 5.05 16.61
CA THR A 135 -6.14 5.17 16.50
C THR A 135 -6.53 5.48 15.05
N ARG A 136 -7.79 5.23 14.70
CA ARG A 136 -8.35 5.56 13.37
C ARG A 136 -8.60 7.06 13.16
N ARG A 137 -8.35 7.91 14.17
CA ARG A 137 -8.54 9.36 14.04
C ARG A 137 -7.45 9.93 13.13
N SER A 138 -7.89 10.71 12.13
CA SER A 138 -6.98 11.44 11.26
C SER A 138 -6.12 12.39 12.09
N MET A 139 -4.80 12.25 11.99
CA MET A 139 -3.86 13.19 12.58
C MET A 139 -3.49 14.25 11.54
N TYR A 140 -3.82 15.51 11.84
CA TYR A 140 -3.31 16.65 11.10
C TYR A 140 -1.88 16.93 11.54
N MET A 141 -0.94 16.46 10.74
CA MET A 141 0.48 16.61 11.02
C MET A 141 1.07 17.79 10.25
N SER A 142 0.56 19.00 10.49
CA SER A 142 1.31 20.19 10.09
C SER A 142 2.53 20.28 11.01
N THR A 143 3.72 20.48 10.44
CA THR A 143 4.95 20.90 11.16
C THR A 143 5.65 19.87 12.06
N VAL A 144 5.92 18.66 11.58
CA VAL A 144 7.14 18.00 12.05
C VAL A 144 8.07 17.84 10.85
N GLN A 145 8.89 18.87 10.63
CA GLN A 145 10.13 18.71 9.87
C GLN A 145 11.04 17.84 10.73
N LEU A 146 10.86 16.54 10.61
CA LEU A 146 11.74 15.60 11.25
C LEU A 146 13.05 15.60 10.45
N ASP A 147 14.12 16.14 11.04
CA ASP A 147 15.45 16.02 10.45
C ASP A 147 15.79 14.52 10.29
N ASN A 148 15.85 14.07 9.04
CA ASN A 148 16.13 12.68 8.72
C ASN A 148 17.64 12.38 8.74
N GLN A 149 18.51 13.40 8.81
CA GLN A 149 19.95 13.20 8.61
C GLN A 149 20.58 12.36 9.73
N GLU A 150 20.21 12.62 10.99
CA GLU A 150 20.69 11.83 12.13
C GLU A 150 20.21 10.37 12.04
N ASN A 151 18.91 10.17 11.76
CA ASN A 151 18.33 8.85 11.56
C ASN A 151 19.01 8.10 10.42
N ARG A 152 19.29 8.79 9.32
CA ARG A 152 19.93 8.24 8.13
C ARG A 152 21.37 7.80 8.41
N GLN A 153 22.17 8.65 9.06
CA GLN A 153 23.53 8.28 9.44
C GLN A 153 23.55 7.11 10.44
N TRP A 154 22.60 7.08 11.37
CA TRP A 154 22.46 5.97 12.32
C TRP A 154 22.12 4.65 11.60
N VAL A 155 21.14 4.67 10.68
CA VAL A 155 20.73 3.51 9.89
C VAL A 155 21.88 3.01 9.02
N LYS A 156 22.60 3.93 8.37
CA LYS A 156 23.79 3.61 7.57
C LYS A 156 24.81 2.80 8.39
N ASN A 157 25.17 3.29 9.58
CA ASN A 157 26.10 2.58 10.45
C ASN A 157 25.60 1.18 10.85
N LYS A 158 24.28 1.00 11.04
CA LYS A 158 23.68 -0.32 11.32
C LYS A 158 23.73 -1.25 10.12
N LEU A 159 23.46 -0.74 8.92
CA LEU A 159 23.54 -1.51 7.68
C LEU A 159 25.00 -1.89 7.36
N ASP A 160 25.96 -0.99 7.58
CA ASP A 160 27.39 -1.27 7.39
C ASP A 160 27.88 -2.39 8.33
N ALA A 161 27.36 -2.45 9.57
CA ALA A 161 27.75 -3.46 10.54
C ALA A 161 27.06 -4.83 10.34
N ARG A 162 25.79 -4.84 9.89
CA ARG A 162 24.95 -6.05 9.82
C ARG A 162 24.70 -6.56 8.39
N GLY A 163 24.96 -5.73 7.38
CA GLY A 163 24.59 -5.96 5.98
C GLY A 163 23.14 -5.57 5.67
N THR A 164 22.86 -5.33 4.39
CA THR A 164 21.58 -4.78 3.90
C THR A 164 20.49 -5.83 3.66
N LYS A 165 20.82 -7.13 3.65
CA LYS A 165 19.86 -8.21 3.34
C LYS A 165 18.70 -8.28 4.36
N PRO A 166 17.44 -8.45 3.95
CA PRO A 166 16.33 -8.66 4.90
C PRO A 166 16.50 -9.87 5.82
N PHE A 167 15.79 -9.89 6.94
CA PHE A 167 15.69 -11.08 7.80
C PHE A 167 14.99 -12.22 7.08
N GLU A 168 15.39 -13.46 7.38
CA GLU A 168 14.79 -14.66 6.80
C GLU A 168 13.29 -14.74 7.11
N PHE A 169 12.51 -15.16 6.12
CA PHE A 169 11.06 -15.23 6.25
C PHE A 169 10.67 -16.41 7.16
N ALA A 170 9.82 -16.12 8.16
CA ALA A 170 9.22 -17.14 9.02
C ALA A 170 7.72 -17.28 8.74
N ARG A 171 7.26 -18.49 8.37
CA ARG A 171 5.84 -18.74 8.12
C ARG A 171 5.01 -18.49 9.39
N THR A 172 4.08 -17.55 9.34
CA THR A 172 3.20 -17.18 10.47
C THR A 172 1.83 -17.88 10.44
N VAL A 173 1.41 -18.34 9.27
CA VAL A 173 0.14 -19.05 9.06
C VAL A 173 0.38 -20.34 8.26
N PRO A 174 -0.29 -21.46 8.61
CA PRO A 174 -0.21 -22.67 7.80
C PRO A 174 -0.83 -22.42 6.41
N SER A 175 -0.36 -23.18 5.43
CA SER A 175 -0.98 -23.20 4.10
C SER A 175 -2.42 -23.71 4.21
N TYR A 176 -3.31 -23.16 3.39
CA TYR A 176 -4.68 -23.67 3.30
C TYR A 176 -4.68 -25.14 2.88
N ASP A 177 -5.41 -25.97 3.63
CA ASP A 177 -5.62 -27.39 3.36
C ASP A 177 -7.12 -27.63 3.18
N PRO A 178 -7.60 -27.94 1.96
CA PRO A 178 -9.02 -28.22 1.70
C PRO A 178 -9.56 -29.41 2.51
N SER A 179 -8.69 -30.32 2.94
CA SER A 179 -9.07 -31.51 3.71
C SER A 179 -9.20 -31.23 5.22
N GLN A 180 -8.68 -30.10 5.68
CA GLN A 180 -8.76 -29.66 7.07
C GLN A 180 -9.41 -28.28 7.14
N PRO A 181 -10.76 -28.19 7.20
CA PRO A 181 -11.43 -26.92 7.40
C PRO A 181 -10.93 -26.28 8.70
N CYS A 182 -10.15 -25.20 8.58
CA CYS A 182 -9.63 -24.46 9.71
C CYS A 182 -10.81 -23.92 10.53
N PRO A 183 -10.98 -24.33 11.81
CA PRO A 183 -11.92 -23.64 12.67
C PRO A 183 -11.47 -22.18 12.80
N ASN A 184 -12.41 -21.24 12.78
CA ASN A 184 -12.17 -19.83 13.07
C ASN A 184 -11.48 -19.74 14.44
N ARG A 185 -10.15 -19.68 14.45
CA ARG A 185 -9.41 -19.39 15.67
C ARG A 185 -9.65 -17.91 15.95
N ALA A 186 -10.54 -17.63 16.89
CA ALA A 186 -10.58 -16.34 17.55
C ALA A 186 -9.22 -16.13 18.22
N HIS A 187 -8.32 -15.44 17.53
CA HIS A 187 -7.06 -15.00 18.13
C HIS A 187 -7.43 -13.84 19.05
N TYR A 188 -7.51 -14.12 20.35
CA TYR A 188 -7.66 -13.09 21.37
C TYR A 188 -6.31 -12.38 21.53
N GLY A 189 -6.22 -11.15 21.04
CA GLY A 189 -5.05 -10.30 21.14
C GLY A 189 -4.27 -10.14 19.84
N HIS A 190 -3.29 -9.24 19.85
CA HIS A 190 -2.43 -8.98 18.71
C HIS A 190 -1.25 -9.94 18.71
N CYS A 191 -1.15 -10.80 17.70
CA CYS A 191 0.00 -11.69 17.54
C CYS A 191 1.20 -10.92 16.99
N ARG A 192 2.34 -10.98 17.68
CA ARG A 192 3.59 -10.40 17.18
C ARG A 192 4.07 -11.16 15.93
N ASN A 193 4.07 -10.46 14.81
CA ASN A 193 4.70 -10.95 13.59
C ASN A 193 6.24 -11.00 13.79
N PRO A 194 6.91 -12.17 13.65
CA PRO A 194 8.33 -12.31 13.93
C PRO A 194 9.22 -11.49 12.98
N GLN A 195 8.78 -11.24 11.75
CA GLN A 195 9.47 -10.35 10.81
C GLN A 195 9.41 -8.90 11.29
N THR A 196 8.24 -8.43 11.74
CA THR A 196 8.10 -7.08 12.34
C THR A 196 8.93 -6.96 13.60
N VAL A 197 8.96 -7.98 14.46
CA VAL A 197 9.80 -7.99 15.67
C VAL A 197 11.28 -7.87 15.31
N SER A 198 11.76 -8.66 14.34
CA SER A 198 13.16 -8.63 13.92
C SER A 198 13.54 -7.25 13.34
N LEU A 199 12.66 -6.66 12.53
CA LEU A 199 12.86 -5.32 11.98
C LEU A 199 12.91 -4.24 13.08
N LEU A 200 11.98 -4.28 14.04
CA LEU A 200 11.94 -3.29 15.13
C LEU A 200 13.13 -3.45 16.07
N GLN A 201 13.55 -4.68 16.39
CA GLN A 201 14.77 -4.94 17.17
C GLN A 201 16.01 -4.39 16.46
N PHE A 202 16.12 -4.59 15.15
CA PHE A 202 17.21 -4.05 14.35
C PHE A 202 17.27 -2.51 14.37
N LEU A 203 16.10 -1.87 14.29
CA LEU A 203 15.98 -0.41 14.34
C LEU A 203 15.96 0.16 15.77
N GLU A 204 16.07 -0.69 16.79
CA GLU A 204 15.96 -0.33 18.21
C GLU A 204 14.66 0.44 18.53
N LEU A 205 13.55 -0.01 17.94
CA LEU A 205 12.23 0.61 18.07
C LEU A 205 11.30 -0.23 18.97
N PRO A 206 10.41 0.43 19.75
CA PRO A 206 9.39 -0.26 20.52
C PRO A 206 8.31 -0.85 19.61
N TYR A 207 7.70 -1.94 20.07
CA TYR A 207 6.50 -2.51 19.46
C TYR A 207 5.26 -1.79 20.00
N LEU A 208 4.86 -0.70 19.35
CA LEU A 208 3.89 0.26 19.90
C LEU A 208 2.51 -0.32 20.26
N LEU A 209 2.13 -1.45 19.66
CA LEU A 209 0.87 -2.13 20.00
C LEU A 209 0.88 -2.77 21.40
N ASP A 210 2.06 -3.01 21.97
CA ASP A 210 2.17 -3.49 23.36
C ASP A 210 1.69 -2.41 24.35
N THR A 211 2.04 -1.15 24.12
CA THR A 211 1.68 -0.03 24.99
C THR A 211 0.17 0.19 25.05
N VAL A 212 -0.54 -0.06 23.93
CA VAL A 212 -2.01 0.02 23.87
C VAL A 212 -2.65 -1.14 24.63
N ALA A 213 -2.06 -2.34 24.55
CA ALA A 213 -2.53 -3.50 25.31
C ALA A 213 -2.37 -3.27 26.82
N GLU A 214 -1.21 -2.79 27.27
CA GLU A 214 -0.95 -2.47 28.68
C GLU A 214 -1.90 -1.38 29.21
N ALA A 215 -2.14 -0.32 28.44
CA ALA A 215 -3.11 0.73 28.80
C ALA A 215 -4.56 0.19 28.88
N ASN A 216 -4.95 -0.67 27.94
CA ASN A 216 -6.27 -1.29 27.95
C ASN A 216 -6.44 -2.31 29.09
N THR A 217 -5.42 -3.09 29.42
CA THR A 217 -5.41 -3.99 30.58
C THR A 217 -5.49 -3.22 31.89
N ALA A 218 -4.77 -2.09 32.00
CA ALA A 218 -4.89 -1.18 33.14
C ALA A 218 -6.30 -0.57 33.24
N MET A 219 -6.89 -0.09 32.14
CA MET A 219 -8.26 0.42 32.13
C MET A 219 -9.31 -0.67 32.44
N GLN A 220 -9.10 -1.92 32.02
CA GLN A 220 -9.97 -3.05 32.37
C GLN A 220 -9.88 -3.39 33.87
N SER A 221 -8.67 -3.35 34.47
CA SER A 221 -8.51 -3.53 35.92
C SER A 221 -9.17 -2.43 36.76
N ILE A 222 -9.24 -1.20 36.24
CA ILE A 222 -9.94 -0.08 36.89
C ILE A 222 -11.47 -0.24 36.74
N LYS A 223 -11.95 -0.71 35.58
CA LYS A 223 -13.38 -0.97 35.35
C LYS A 223 -13.92 -2.16 36.15
N PHE A 224 -13.09 -3.14 36.51
CA PHE A 224 -13.49 -4.22 37.43
C PHE A 224 -13.75 -3.76 38.86
N ASN A 225 -13.30 -2.56 39.26
CA ASN A 225 -13.57 -1.97 40.56
C ASN A 225 -14.74 -0.95 40.56
N SER A 226 -15.39 -0.74 39.41
CA SER A 226 -16.49 0.23 39.24
C SER A 226 -17.59 -0.38 38.37
N ALA A 227 -18.23 -1.43 38.87
CA ALA A 227 -19.46 -1.93 38.27
C ALA A 227 -20.66 -1.17 38.86
N ASP A 228 -21.13 -0.16 38.15
CA ASP A 228 -22.52 0.29 38.22
C ASP A 228 -22.99 0.68 36.81
N PHE A 229 -23.85 -0.18 36.26
CA PHE A 229 -25.06 0.09 35.48
C PHE A 229 -25.11 1.35 34.58
N ASP A 230 -25.14 1.18 33.24
CA ASP A 230 -26.35 1.38 32.42
C ASP A 230 -26.10 1.01 30.94
N SER A 231 -27.18 0.60 30.29
CA SER A 231 -27.36 0.12 28.92
C SER A 231 -27.59 1.24 27.89
N ARG A 232 -27.60 0.84 26.59
CA ARG A 232 -27.96 1.58 25.34
C ARG A 232 -26.73 2.06 24.56
N SER A 233 -26.60 1.90 23.25
CA SER A 233 -27.42 1.33 22.17
C SER A 233 -26.49 1.11 20.96
N ALA A 234 -26.69 0.04 20.20
CA ALA A 234 -25.94 -0.29 18.99
C ALA A 234 -26.29 0.66 17.84
N ASP A 235 -25.29 1.10 17.08
CA ASP A 235 -25.43 1.79 15.81
C ASP A 235 -24.87 0.86 14.72
N GLU A 236 -25.74 0.45 13.79
CA GLU A 236 -25.43 -0.47 12.70
C GLU A 236 -24.76 0.29 11.56
N GLY A 237 -23.48 0.00 11.29
CA GLY A 237 -22.82 0.40 10.06
C GLY A 237 -23.23 -0.54 8.94
N ALA A 238 -23.86 0.00 7.90
CA ALA A 238 -24.23 -0.74 6.70
C ALA A 238 -22.98 -1.24 5.95
N ASP A 239 -22.83 -2.56 5.86
CA ASP A 239 -21.97 -3.22 4.89
C ASP A 239 -22.58 -3.02 3.50
N VAL A 240 -21.85 -2.33 2.63
CA VAL A 240 -22.12 -2.31 1.19
C VAL A 240 -21.36 -3.50 0.62
N ASP A 241 -22.02 -4.65 0.57
CA ASP A 241 -21.53 -5.80 -0.18
C ASP A 241 -21.63 -5.49 -1.68
N ASP A 242 -20.48 -5.36 -2.33
CA ASP A 242 -20.33 -5.34 -3.78
C ASP A 242 -20.78 -6.71 -4.33
N ILE A 243 -22.05 -6.78 -4.73
CA ILE A 243 -22.59 -7.86 -5.56
C ILE A 243 -22.04 -7.66 -6.97
N ASP A 244 -20.94 -8.35 -7.30
CA ASP A 244 -20.49 -8.50 -8.68
C ASP A 244 -21.51 -9.37 -9.44
N GLU A 245 -22.44 -8.72 -10.14
CA GLU A 245 -23.28 -9.29 -11.18
C GLU A 245 -22.39 -9.81 -12.33
N LEU A 246 -22.30 -11.14 -12.44
CA LEU A 246 -21.76 -11.83 -13.60
C LEU A 246 -22.87 -12.06 -14.62
N GLU A 247 -23.06 -11.11 -15.53
CA GLU A 247 -23.75 -11.29 -16.82
C GLU A 247 -23.37 -10.08 -17.69
N GLU A 248 -22.52 -10.22 -18.71
CA GLU A 248 -22.82 -10.46 -20.12
C GLU A 248 -21.53 -10.06 -20.89
N LEU A 249 -21.11 -10.56 -22.05
CA LEU A 249 -21.55 -11.56 -23.01
C LEU A 249 -20.28 -11.95 -23.80
N ALA A 250 -20.28 -13.16 -24.36
CA ALA A 250 -19.30 -13.59 -25.34
C ALA A 250 -19.59 -12.95 -26.73
N GLU A 251 -18.53 -12.93 -27.56
CA GLU A 251 -18.53 -12.73 -29.01
C GLU A 251 -18.66 -11.29 -29.54
N ASP A 252 -17.53 -10.72 -29.98
CA ASP A 252 -17.20 -10.49 -31.39
C ASP A 252 -15.75 -9.96 -31.41
N GLY A 253 -14.76 -10.57 -32.04
CA GLY A 253 -14.60 -10.69 -33.48
C GLY A 253 -13.12 -10.35 -33.76
N THR A 254 -12.53 -11.07 -34.70
CA THR A 254 -11.13 -10.97 -35.14
C THR A 254 -10.81 -9.64 -35.85
N ASP A 255 -9.51 -9.46 -36.15
CA ASP A 255 -8.90 -8.49 -37.09
C ASP A 255 -8.54 -7.11 -36.47
N ASP A 256 -7.41 -6.47 -36.73
CA ASP A 256 -6.18 -6.76 -37.49
C ASP A 256 -5.10 -5.75 -37.02
N ASP A 257 -3.83 -6.13 -37.22
CA ASP A 257 -2.57 -5.35 -37.25
C ASP A 257 -2.14 -4.46 -36.05
#